data_AF-A0A0C3E6U5-F1
#
_entry.id   AF-A0A0C3E6U5-F1
#
_cell.length_a   1.000
_cell.length_b   1.000
_cell.length_c   1.000
_cell.angle_alpha   90.00
_cell.angle_beta   90.00
_cell.angle_gamma   90.00
#
_symmetry.space_group_name_H-M   'P 1'
#
loop_
_entity.id
_entity.type
_entity.pdbx_description
1 polymer ?
#
loop_
_entity_poly.entity_id
_entity_poly.type
_entity_poly.pdbx_seq_one_letter_code
_entity_poly.pdbx_strand_id
1 'polypeptide(L)'
;IPEDAQFEDQLHLRAVFAECGIGIAWFSCAREFFNAMMGILVGHFNGYIQRKVLQSDISNMNIWLQIPKPELEYVVPDWPEDKGPDWYLRQTGLLGDWGYGMDCSDGMSRQRDNSCSANHGMEAGLPWAGEFMGHSILHDLEALVWFMWVFCINMDGPF
;
A
#
# COMPACT_ATOMS: atom_id res chain seq x y z
N ILE A 1 9.38 -37.02 -26.52
CA ILE A 1 8.94 -36.16 -25.40
C ILE A 1 9.64 -36.70 -24.18
N PRO A 2 10.71 -36.08 -23.67
CA PRO A 2 11.25 -36.49 -22.39
C PRO A 2 10.31 -35.98 -21.29
N GLU A 3 9.78 -36.93 -20.55
CA GLU A 3 9.26 -36.80 -19.21
C GLU A 3 10.36 -36.22 -18.33
N ASP A 4 10.14 -35.04 -17.77
CA ASP A 4 10.76 -34.51 -16.54
C ASP A 4 10.34 -33.03 -16.38
N ALA A 5 9.03 -32.77 -16.43
CA ALA A 5 8.49 -31.53 -15.87
C ALA A 5 8.44 -31.73 -14.35
N GLN A 6 9.58 -31.55 -13.69
CA GLN A 6 9.64 -31.33 -12.26
C GLN A 6 8.89 -30.02 -11.99
N PHE A 7 7.58 -30.12 -11.77
CA PHE A 7 6.85 -29.08 -11.08
C PHE A 7 7.43 -29.05 -9.68
N GLU A 8 8.38 -28.15 -9.45
CA GLU A 8 8.71 -27.73 -8.09
C GLU A 8 7.39 -27.39 -7.42
N ASP A 9 7.05 -28.11 -6.34
CA ASP A 9 5.97 -27.73 -5.44
C ASP A 9 6.29 -26.32 -4.93
N GLN A 10 5.77 -25.31 -5.63
CA GLN A 10 5.75 -23.94 -5.14
C GLN A 10 4.83 -23.95 -3.93
N LEU A 11 5.41 -24.19 -2.75
CA LEU A 11 4.77 -24.07 -1.46
C LEU A 11 4.29 -22.61 -1.32
N HIS A 12 3.07 -22.35 -1.77
CA HIS A 12 2.36 -21.11 -1.49
C HIS A 12 2.05 -21.06 0.00
N LEU A 13 2.98 -20.53 0.79
CA LEU A 13 2.77 -20.24 2.20
C LEU A 13 1.80 -19.06 2.31
N ARG A 14 0.51 -19.35 2.46
CA ARG A 14 -0.50 -18.34 2.78
C ARG A 14 -0.42 -18.02 4.28
N ALA A 15 0.21 -16.90 4.61
CA ALA A 15 0.07 -16.31 5.94
C ALA A 15 -1.24 -15.51 5.98
N VAL A 16 -2.14 -15.85 6.91
CA VAL A 16 -3.33 -15.07 7.20
C VAL A 16 -3.07 -14.30 8.49
N PHE A 17 -2.87 -13.00 8.39
CA PHE A 17 -2.79 -12.12 9.53
C PHE A 17 -4.20 -11.60 9.86
N ALA A 18 -4.61 -11.68 11.13
CA ALA A 18 -5.82 -11.04 11.60
C ALA A 18 -5.51 -9.56 11.85
N GLU A 19 -5.44 -8.79 10.76
CA GLU A 19 -5.29 -7.34 10.83
C GLU A 19 -6.66 -6.68 10.70
N CYS A 20 -6.99 -5.80 11.64
CA CYS A 20 -8.17 -4.96 11.55
C CYS A 20 -7.74 -3.64 10.90
N GLY A 21 -8.26 -3.38 9.71
CA GLY A 21 -7.99 -2.16 8.96
C GLY A 21 -9.29 -1.54 8.46
N ILE A 22 -9.29 -0.23 8.33
CA ILE A 22 -10.33 0.51 7.61
C ILE A 22 -9.72 1.17 6.39
N GLY A 23 -10.47 1.20 5.29
CA GLY A 23 -10.05 1.94 4.10
C GLY A 23 -9.83 3.40 4.45
N ILE A 24 -8.83 4.03 3.84
CA ILE A 24 -8.59 5.46 4.05
C ILE A 24 -9.74 6.23 3.41
N ALA A 25 -10.60 6.79 4.26
CA ALA A 25 -11.72 7.61 3.84
C ALA A 25 -11.69 9.01 4.45
N TRP A 26 -10.87 9.27 5.48
CA TRP A 26 -10.84 10.52 6.26
C TRP A 26 -9.73 10.49 7.34
N PHE A 27 -9.19 11.64 7.75
CA PHE A 27 -8.29 11.80 8.91
C PHE A 27 -8.77 12.89 9.87
N SER A 28 -8.53 12.74 11.17
CA SER A 28 -8.95 13.73 12.17
C SER A 28 -8.11 15.01 12.15
N CYS A 29 -6.92 14.98 11.56
CA CYS A 29 -6.04 16.13 11.36
C CYS A 29 -4.86 15.80 10.43
N ALA A 30 -4.12 16.83 10.00
CA ALA A 30 -2.88 16.66 9.22
C ALA A 30 -1.87 15.72 9.89
N ARG A 31 -1.80 15.76 11.22
CA ARG A 31 -0.86 14.95 11.99
C ARG A 31 -1.21 13.47 11.92
N GLU A 32 -2.49 13.12 11.95
CA GLU A 32 -2.94 11.75 11.75
C GLU A 32 -2.67 11.29 10.32
N PHE A 33 -2.99 12.13 9.33
CA PHE A 33 -2.65 11.87 7.93
C PHE A 33 -1.16 11.53 7.75
N PHE A 34 -0.25 12.39 8.23
CA PHE A 34 1.19 12.13 8.10
C PHE A 34 1.64 10.90 8.88
N ASN A 35 1.08 10.61 10.06
CA ASN A 35 1.39 9.39 10.79
C ASN A 35 0.96 8.14 10.01
N ALA A 36 -0.21 8.19 9.37
CA ALA A 36 -0.66 7.10 8.53
C ALA A 36 0.27 6.88 7.33
N MET A 37 0.62 7.96 6.62
CA MET A 37 1.54 7.93 5.49
C MET A 37 2.92 7.39 5.87
N MET A 38 3.43 7.77 7.04
CA MET A 38 4.68 7.21 7.57
C MET A 38 4.58 5.71 7.83
N GLY A 39 3.45 5.22 8.34
CA GLY A 39 3.20 3.79 8.50
C GLY A 39 3.29 3.00 7.19
N ILE A 40 2.64 3.54 6.15
CA ILE A 40 2.62 2.95 4.80
C ILE A 40 4.02 2.90 4.20
N LEU A 41 4.75 4.02 4.30
CA LEU A 41 6.14 4.13 3.84
C LEU A 41 7.05 3.15 4.58
N VAL A 42 6.86 2.96 5.89
CA VAL A 42 7.62 1.97 6.67
C VAL A 42 7.28 0.55 6.22
N GLY A 43 6.01 0.24 5.99
CA GLY A 43 5.57 -1.06 5.46
C GLY A 43 6.20 -1.36 4.11
N HIS A 44 6.14 -0.40 3.20
CA HIS A 44 6.78 -0.46 1.88
C HIS A 44 8.30 -0.63 1.96
N PHE A 45 8.97 0.22 2.77
CA PHE A 45 10.41 0.14 3.00
C PHE A 45 10.82 -1.22 3.56
N ASN A 46 10.06 -1.78 4.50
CA ASN A 46 10.33 -3.10 5.05
C ASN A 46 10.18 -4.19 3.98
N GLY A 47 9.12 -4.14 3.17
CA GLY A 47 8.94 -5.04 2.03
C GLY A 47 10.11 -4.99 1.06
N TYR A 48 10.53 -3.78 0.66
CA TYR A 48 11.60 -3.62 -0.31
C TYR A 48 12.98 -3.93 0.26
N ILE A 49 13.38 -3.32 1.38
CA ILE A 49 14.73 -3.46 1.93
C ILE A 49 14.96 -4.85 2.51
N GLN A 50 13.99 -5.37 3.28
CA GLN A 50 14.17 -6.63 4.00
C GLN A 50 13.81 -7.84 3.15
N ARG A 51 12.83 -7.72 2.26
CA ARG A 51 12.29 -8.85 1.48
C ARG A 51 12.51 -8.74 -0.02
N LYS A 52 13.03 -7.61 -0.53
CA LYS A 52 13.19 -7.35 -1.96
C LYS A 52 11.87 -7.52 -2.72
N VAL A 53 10.78 -7.03 -2.13
CA VAL A 53 9.45 -7.07 -2.76
C VAL A 53 9.00 -5.64 -3.07
N LEU A 54 8.61 -5.40 -4.33
CA LEU A 54 7.87 -4.20 -4.76
C LEU A 54 6.39 -4.45 -4.55
N GLN A 55 5.61 -3.43 -4.16
CA GLN A 55 4.17 -3.64 -3.92
C GLN A 55 3.36 -3.63 -5.23
N SER A 56 3.71 -2.76 -6.17
CA SER A 56 3.21 -2.75 -7.57
C SER A 56 1.72 -2.49 -7.79
N ASP A 57 0.96 -2.15 -6.76
CA ASP A 57 -0.47 -1.83 -6.82
C ASP A 57 -0.84 -0.87 -5.67
N ILE A 58 -0.15 0.26 -5.60
CA ILE A 58 -0.39 1.26 -4.56
C ILE A 58 -1.66 2.01 -4.93
N SER A 59 -2.71 1.82 -4.13
CA SER A 59 -4.03 2.40 -4.38
C SER A 59 -4.80 2.64 -3.09
N ASN A 60 -5.86 3.45 -3.16
CA ASN A 60 -6.76 3.67 -2.02
C ASN A 60 -7.49 2.38 -1.54
N MET A 61 -7.45 1.31 -2.33
CA MET A 61 -8.03 0.01 -1.96
C MET A 61 -7.03 -0.87 -1.17
N ASN A 62 -5.74 -0.63 -1.36
CA ASN A 62 -4.66 -1.43 -0.78
C ASN A 62 -3.93 -0.72 0.36
N ILE A 63 -4.44 0.44 0.77
CA ILE A 63 -3.89 1.22 1.87
C ILE A 63 -4.97 1.41 2.93
N TRP A 64 -4.68 1.01 4.16
CA TRP A 64 -5.63 1.00 5.28
C TRP A 64 -5.09 1.77 6.49
N LEU A 65 -5.97 2.17 7.40
CA LEU A 65 -5.61 2.59 8.76
C LEU A 65 -5.74 1.42 9.71
N GLN A 66 -4.66 1.13 10.44
CA GLN A 66 -4.66 0.07 11.43
C GLN A 66 -5.49 0.47 12.64
N ILE A 67 -6.43 -0.39 13.01
CA ILE A 67 -7.24 -0.25 14.21
C ILE A 67 -7.03 -1.47 15.12
N PRO A 68 -7.11 -1.31 16.45
CA PRO A 68 -6.94 -2.44 17.36
C PRO A 68 -8.12 -3.42 17.28
N LYS A 69 -9.33 -2.94 16.98
CA LYS A 69 -10.55 -3.74 16.87
C LYS A 69 -11.57 -3.09 15.92
N PRO A 70 -12.44 -3.88 15.26
CA PRO A 70 -13.48 -3.36 14.36
C PRO A 70 -14.72 -2.91 15.14
N GLU A 71 -14.52 -2.03 16.13
CA GLU A 71 -15.60 -1.44 16.95
C GLU A 71 -15.72 0.06 16.62
N LEU A 72 -16.93 0.62 16.71
CA LEU A 72 -17.21 2.00 16.29
C LEU A 72 -16.27 3.03 16.95
N GLU A 73 -15.92 2.80 18.22
CA GLU A 73 -14.99 3.62 19.02
C GLU A 73 -13.56 3.70 18.45
N TYR A 74 -13.16 2.76 17.59
CA TYR A 74 -11.85 2.77 16.92
C TYR A 74 -11.92 3.18 15.45
N VAL A 75 -13.11 3.24 14.84
CA VAL A 75 -13.28 3.49 13.39
C VAL A 75 -13.62 4.94 13.08
N VAL A 76 -14.37 5.61 13.95
CA VAL A 76 -14.75 7.02 13.78
C VAL A 76 -14.56 7.71 15.13
N PRO A 77 -13.44 8.43 15.36
CA PRO A 77 -13.27 9.13 16.62
C PRO A 77 -14.16 10.38 16.66
N ASP A 78 -15.09 10.40 17.60
CA ASP A 78 -15.57 11.68 18.13
C ASP A 78 -14.39 12.38 18.84
N TRP A 79 -14.33 13.71 18.72
CA TRP A 79 -13.34 14.49 19.47
C TRP A 79 -13.61 14.32 20.97
N PRO A 80 -12.71 13.74 21.77
CA PRO A 80 -12.99 13.48 23.17
C PRO A 80 -13.13 14.79 23.93
N GLU A 81 -14.21 14.95 24.69
CA GLU A 81 -14.49 16.18 25.43
C GLU A 81 -13.38 16.53 26.45
N ASP A 82 -12.66 15.51 26.95
CA ASP A 82 -11.57 15.64 27.92
C ASP A 82 -10.20 15.93 27.28
N LYS A 83 -10.13 15.99 25.95
CA LYS A 83 -8.88 16.12 25.20
C LYS A 83 -8.74 17.48 24.54
N GLY A 84 -7.59 18.11 24.76
CA GLY A 84 -7.23 19.39 24.18
C GLY A 84 -7.04 19.34 22.66
N PRO A 85 -6.81 20.51 22.02
CA PRO A 85 -6.73 20.67 20.56
C PRO A 85 -5.59 19.86 19.88
N ASP A 86 -4.64 19.33 20.66
CA ASP A 86 -3.51 18.54 20.17
C ASP A 86 -3.79 17.03 20.11
N TRP A 87 -4.96 16.58 20.54
CA TRP A 87 -5.32 15.17 20.49
C TRP A 87 -5.69 14.72 19.07
N TYR A 88 -5.29 13.51 18.74
CA TYR A 88 -5.63 12.82 17.51
C TYR A 88 -5.45 11.32 17.73
N LEU A 89 -6.14 10.51 16.95
CA LEU A 89 -6.01 9.06 17.02
C LEU A 89 -4.70 8.67 16.32
N ARG A 90 -3.79 7.97 17.00
CA ARG A 90 -2.51 7.54 16.40
C ARG A 90 -2.71 6.24 15.61
N GLN A 91 -3.46 6.33 14.51
CA GLN A 91 -3.63 5.20 13.59
C GLN A 91 -2.47 5.15 12.61
N THR A 92 -1.71 4.07 12.65
CA THR A 92 -0.63 3.83 11.69
C THR A 92 -1.24 3.30 10.40
N GLY A 93 -0.77 3.80 9.26
CA GLY A 93 -1.22 3.28 7.97
C GLY A 93 -0.56 1.94 7.68
N LEU A 94 -1.29 1.09 6.97
CA LEU A 94 -0.89 -0.26 6.61
C LEU A 94 -0.99 -0.44 5.10
N LEU A 95 0.04 -1.04 4.52
CA LEU A 95 0.07 -1.43 3.13
C LEU A 95 -0.38 -2.89 3.01
N GLY A 96 -1.57 -3.05 2.46
CA GLY A 96 -2.22 -4.33 2.21
C GLY A 96 -2.01 -4.81 0.77
N ASP A 97 -2.71 -5.90 0.46
CA ASP A 97 -2.74 -6.58 -0.84
C ASP A 97 -1.40 -6.65 -1.59
N TRP A 98 -0.68 -7.73 -1.30
CA TRP A 98 0.58 -8.05 -1.96
C TRP A 98 0.39 -9.05 -3.12
N GLY A 99 -0.83 -9.24 -3.62
CA GLY A 99 -1.12 -10.17 -4.73
C GLY A 99 -0.38 -9.81 -6.03
N TYR A 100 -0.14 -8.52 -6.24
CA TYR A 100 0.70 -7.99 -7.32
C TYR A 100 2.15 -7.74 -6.91
N GLY A 101 2.53 -8.07 -5.68
CA GLY A 101 3.88 -7.89 -5.19
C GLY A 101 4.91 -8.61 -6.07
N MET A 102 5.98 -7.90 -6.43
CA MET A 102 7.05 -8.43 -7.29
C MET A 102 8.31 -8.68 -6.49
N ASP A 103 8.75 -9.93 -6.44
CA ASP A 103 10.07 -10.29 -5.92
C ASP A 103 11.16 -9.82 -6.91
N CYS A 104 12.05 -8.96 -6.44
CA CYS A 104 13.19 -8.41 -7.16
C CYS A 104 14.54 -8.84 -6.56
N SER A 105 14.56 -9.89 -5.74
CA SER A 105 15.79 -10.42 -5.10
C SER A 105 16.83 -10.92 -6.11
N ASP A 106 16.39 -11.49 -7.23
CA ASP A 106 17.25 -12.13 -8.23
C ASP A 106 17.80 -11.16 -9.30
N GLY A 107 17.50 -9.86 -9.23
CA GLY A 107 17.97 -8.84 -10.18
C GLY A 107 17.42 -8.95 -11.61
N MET A 108 16.82 -10.08 -11.96
CA MET A 108 15.97 -10.26 -13.12
C MET A 108 14.54 -9.93 -12.69
N SER A 109 14.05 -8.72 -12.99
CA SER A 109 12.61 -8.49 -12.98
C SER A 109 12.01 -9.52 -13.93
N ARG A 110 11.45 -10.61 -13.41
CA ARG A 110 10.67 -11.53 -14.23
C ARG A 110 9.56 -10.66 -14.81
N GLN A 111 9.67 -10.34 -16.10
CA GLN A 111 8.56 -9.83 -16.89
C GLN A 111 7.41 -10.77 -16.59
N ARG A 112 6.49 -10.38 -15.70
CA ARG A 112 5.16 -10.96 -15.77
C ARG A 112 4.66 -10.58 -17.16
N ASP A 113 4.06 -11.56 -17.81
CA ASP A 113 3.33 -11.38 -19.05
C ASP A 113 2.51 -10.09 -18.98
N ASN A 114 2.40 -9.41 -20.12
CA ASN A 114 1.75 -8.11 -20.37
C ASN A 114 0.26 -8.00 -19.94
N SER A 115 -0.19 -8.67 -18.88
CA SER A 115 -1.49 -8.47 -18.26
C SER A 115 -1.45 -7.20 -17.40
N CYS A 116 -1.46 -6.05 -18.06
CA CYS A 116 -1.86 -4.77 -17.48
C CYS A 116 -3.19 -4.96 -16.73
N SER A 117 -3.09 -5.13 -15.41
CA SER A 117 -4.25 -5.26 -14.52
C SER A 117 -4.05 -4.42 -13.26
N ALA A 118 -3.16 -3.42 -13.31
CA ALA A 118 -3.07 -2.39 -12.29
C ALA A 118 -4.07 -1.27 -12.62
N ASN A 119 -4.67 -0.67 -11.58
CA ASN A 119 -5.56 0.47 -11.75
C ASN A 119 -4.79 1.63 -12.38
N HIS A 120 -5.13 1.99 -13.62
CA HIS A 120 -4.39 2.94 -14.47
C HIS A 120 -4.31 4.38 -13.92
N GLY A 121 -4.97 4.66 -12.79
CA GLY A 121 -5.04 6.00 -12.19
C GLY A 121 -3.88 6.35 -11.26
N MET A 122 -3.10 5.37 -10.79
CA MET A 122 -1.95 5.59 -9.89
C MET A 122 -0.63 5.05 -10.45
N GLU A 123 -0.61 4.70 -11.74
CA GLU A 123 0.62 4.31 -12.42
C GLU A 123 1.55 5.53 -12.53
N ALA A 124 2.63 5.45 -11.77
CA ALA A 124 3.76 6.35 -11.82
C ALA A 124 4.38 6.40 -13.20
N GLY A 125 4.52 7.62 -13.74
CA GLY A 125 5.54 8.00 -14.71
C GLY A 125 5.92 6.99 -15.79
N LEU A 126 4.97 6.27 -16.41
CA LEU A 126 5.29 5.60 -17.65
C LEU A 126 5.46 6.67 -18.74
N PRO A 127 6.52 6.61 -19.55
CA PRO A 127 6.51 7.35 -20.79
C PRO A 127 5.29 6.87 -21.55
N TRP A 128 4.42 7.78 -21.94
CA TRP A 128 3.33 7.57 -22.91
C TRP A 128 3.88 7.17 -24.30
N ALA A 129 5.12 6.69 -24.37
CA ALA A 129 5.95 6.40 -25.52
C ALA A 129 6.66 5.03 -25.33
N GLY A 130 5.86 3.96 -25.36
CA GLY A 130 6.22 2.76 -26.11
C GLY A 130 7.18 1.72 -25.53
N GLU A 131 7.87 1.94 -24.41
CA GLU A 131 8.72 0.90 -23.81
C GLU A 131 8.49 0.78 -22.30
N PHE A 132 7.83 -0.29 -21.88
CA PHE A 132 7.65 -0.65 -20.47
C PHE A 132 9.01 -1.11 -19.93
N MET A 133 9.80 -0.19 -19.37
CA MET A 133 10.89 -0.54 -18.49
C MET A 133 10.27 -1.04 -17.18
N GLY A 134 10.70 -2.22 -16.72
CA GLY A 134 10.04 -2.95 -15.63
C GLY A 134 9.72 -2.13 -14.37
N HIS A 135 8.78 -2.64 -13.56
CA HIS A 135 8.38 -2.02 -12.32
C HIS A 135 9.56 -1.84 -11.36
N SER A 136 9.58 -0.74 -10.61
CA SER A 136 10.73 -0.34 -9.81
C SER A 136 10.25 0.35 -8.54
N ILE A 137 11.16 0.50 -7.58
CA ILE A 137 10.85 1.19 -6.33
C ILE A 137 10.39 2.64 -6.54
N LEU A 138 10.88 3.29 -7.60
CA LEU A 138 10.48 4.66 -7.92
C LEU A 138 9.02 4.73 -8.35
N HIS A 139 8.51 3.69 -9.02
CA HIS A 139 7.12 3.63 -9.42
C HIS A 139 6.18 3.51 -8.20
N ASP A 140 6.51 2.67 -7.22
CA ASP A 140 5.76 2.61 -5.96
C ASP A 140 5.79 3.96 -5.22
N LEU A 141 6.98 4.58 -5.10
CA LEU A 141 7.11 5.85 -4.40
C LEU A 141 6.34 7.00 -5.09
N GLU A 142 6.36 7.05 -6.42
CA GLU A 142 5.59 8.02 -7.17
C GLU A 142 4.08 7.76 -7.03
N ALA A 143 3.63 6.50 -7.04
CA ALA A 143 2.23 6.17 -6.78
C ALA A 143 1.78 6.62 -5.38
N LEU A 144 2.64 6.50 -4.35
CA LEU A 144 2.37 7.04 -3.01
C LEU A 144 2.25 8.57 -3.01
N VAL A 145 3.10 9.28 -3.77
CA VAL A 145 3.01 10.73 -3.92
C VAL A 145 1.70 11.13 -4.58
N TRP A 146 1.30 10.44 -5.66
CA TRP A 146 0.02 10.68 -6.32
C TRP A 146 -1.17 10.41 -5.41
N PHE A 147 -1.12 9.31 -4.66
CA PHE A 147 -2.13 9.00 -3.64
C PHE A 147 -2.25 10.14 -2.62
N MET A 148 -1.14 10.57 -2.02
CA MET A 148 -1.14 11.67 -1.05
C MET A 148 -1.68 12.97 -1.65
N TRP A 149 -1.30 13.30 -2.89
CA TRP A 149 -1.76 14.49 -3.58
C TRP A 149 -3.26 14.45 -3.85
N VAL A 150 -3.75 13.37 -4.47
CA VAL A 150 -5.17 13.18 -4.79
C VAL A 150 -6.02 13.21 -3.53
N PHE A 151 -5.55 12.61 -2.44
CA PHE A 151 -6.25 12.64 -1.17
C PHE A 151 -6.36 14.08 -0.62
N CYS A 152 -5.24 14.81 -0.56
CA CYS A 152 -5.19 16.18 -0.05
C CYS A 152 -6.09 17.18 -0.81
N ILE A 153 -6.33 16.97 -2.12
CA ILE A 153 -7.11 17.92 -2.93
C ILE A 153 -8.60 17.57 -3.03
N ASN A 154 -8.99 16.33 -2.73
CA ASN A 154 -10.38 15.87 -2.91
C ASN A 154 -11.14 15.68 -1.59
N MET A 155 -10.47 15.79 -0.43
CA MET A 155 -11.08 15.57 0.88
C MET A 155 -11.32 16.91 1.60
N ASP A 156 -12.60 17.20 1.88
CA ASP A 156 -13.07 18.46 2.51
C ASP A 156 -13.23 18.37 4.05
N GLY A 157 -12.86 17.26 4.68
CA GLY A 157 -12.90 17.08 6.14
C GLY A 157 -11.60 17.55 6.81
N PRO A 158 -11.41 17.39 8.14
CA PRO A 158 -10.03 17.22 8.58
C PRO A 158 -9.39 16.10 7.72
N PHE A 159 -8.10 16.30 7.43
CA PHE A 159 -7.38 15.88 6.22
C PHE A 159 -7.83 14.64 5.46
#